data_AF-A0A177YGK0-F1
#
_entry.id   AF-A0A177YGK0-F1
#
_cell.length_a   1.000
_cell.length_b   1.000
_cell.length_c   1.000
_cell.angle_alpha   90.00
_cell.angle_beta   90.00
_cell.angle_gamma   90.00
#
_symmetry.space_group_name_H-M   'P 1'
#
loop_
_entity.id
_entity.type
_entity.pdbx_description
1 polymer ?
#
loop_
_entity_poly.entity_id
_entity_poly.type
_entity_poly.pdbx_seq_one_letter_code
_entity_poly.pdbx_strand_id
1 'polypeptide(L)' 'MDDDFVPTLARWVDSGGTWRFLSNTGGSVSIALCTCDGGEDMQVLSSDDPVDIAWVTAHGDDNHE' A
#
# COMPACT_ATOMS: atom_id res chain seq x y z
N MET A 1 -13.81 8.06 3.28
CA MET A 1 -13.25 8.33 4.63
C MET A 1 -12.56 7.04 5.00
N ASP A 2 -11.36 6.90 4.47
CA ASP A 2 -10.47 5.77 4.73
C ASP A 2 -9.23 6.40 5.37
N ASP A 3 -9.47 7.12 6.48
CA ASP A 3 -8.45 7.85 7.27
C ASP A 3 -7.39 6.90 7.87
N ASP A 4 -7.62 5.59 7.72
CA ASP A 4 -6.77 4.53 8.25
C ASP A 4 -5.72 4.01 7.24
N PHE A 5 -5.76 4.43 5.97
CA PHE A 5 -4.84 3.90 4.94
C PHE A 5 -3.36 4.15 5.27
N VAL A 6 -2.98 5.43 5.41
CA VAL A 6 -1.62 5.85 5.78
C VAL A 6 -1.19 5.30 7.14
N PRO A 7 -1.97 5.43 8.24
CA PRO A 7 -1.55 4.91 9.53
C PRO A 7 -1.45 3.38 9.55
N THR A 8 -2.32 2.63 8.86
CA THR A 8 -2.19 1.17 8.76
C THR A 8 -0.96 0.78 7.96
N LEU A 9 -0.69 1.43 6.83
CA LEU A 9 0.52 1.18 6.05
C LEU A 9 1.79 1.51 6.83
N ALA A 10 1.80 2.64 7.55
CA ALA A 10 2.92 3.03 8.40
C ALA A 10 3.18 2.02 9.52
N ARG A 11 2.12 1.56 10.21
CA ARG A 11 2.22 0.51 11.24
C ARG A 11 2.71 -0.83 10.68
N TRP A 12 2.32 -1.14 9.44
CA TRP A 12 2.77 -2.36 8.76
C TRP A 12 4.29 -2.33 8.50
N VAL A 13 4.78 -1.23 7.95
CA VAL A 13 6.22 -1.01 7.71
C VAL A 13 7.00 -0.96 9.03
N ASP A 14 6.47 -0.32 10.06
CA ASP A 14 7.07 -0.29 11.42
C ASP A 14 7.19 -1.71 12.03
N SER A 15 6.21 -2.58 11.75
CA SER A 15 6.25 -3.99 12.16
C SER A 15 7.23 -4.83 11.33
N GLY A 16 7.90 -4.25 10.32
CA GLY A 16 8.78 -4.95 9.39
C GLY A 16 8.05 -5.69 8.27
N GLY A 17 6.76 -5.39 8.05
CA GLY A 17 6.00 -5.91 6.93
C GLY A 17 6.34 -5.18 5.63
N THR A 18 6.37 -5.90 4.52
CA THR A 18 6.55 -5.32 3.18
C THR A 18 5.19 -5.11 2.51
N TRP A 19 5.11 -4.25 1.52
CA TRP A 19 3.89 -4.03 0.77
C TRP A 19 4.20 -3.92 -0.72
N ARG A 20 3.19 -4.17 -1.54
CA ARG A 20 3.30 -4.18 -2.98
C ARG A 20 2.14 -3.42 -3.60
N PHE A 21 2.47 -2.57 -4.56
CA PHE A 21 1.46 -1.92 -5.39
C PHE A 21 0.73 -2.93 -6.29
N LEU A 22 -0.61 -2.89 -6.31
CA LEU A 22 -1.44 -3.75 -7.17
C LEU A 22 -1.98 -3.01 -8.39
N SER A 23 -2.69 -1.89 -8.17
CA SER A 23 -3.33 -1.11 -9.24
C SER A 23 -3.73 0.30 -8.78
N ASN A 24 -3.80 1.27 -9.68
CA ASN A 24 -4.32 2.63 -9.47
C ASN A 24 -5.41 3.01 -10.49
N THR A 25 -6.39 2.14 -10.71
CA THR A 25 -7.39 2.35 -11.76
C THR A 25 -8.61 3.13 -11.26
N GLY A 26 -9.06 4.11 -12.06
CA GLY A 26 -10.37 4.73 -11.89
C GLY A 26 -10.49 5.72 -10.74
N GLY A 27 -9.36 6.22 -10.21
CA GLY A 27 -9.35 7.12 -9.06
C GLY A 27 -9.19 6.40 -7.72
N SER A 28 -9.02 5.08 -7.73
CA SER A 28 -8.70 4.32 -6.52
C SER A 28 -7.39 3.56 -6.69
N VAL A 29 -6.60 3.50 -5.63
CA VAL A 29 -5.38 2.71 -5.50
C VAL A 29 -5.61 1.48 -4.65
N SER A 30 -4.94 0.38 -4.98
CA SER A 30 -4.93 -0.85 -4.20
C SER A 30 -3.49 -1.33 -4.02
N ILE A 31 -3.16 -1.71 -2.79
CA ILE A 31 -1.86 -2.26 -2.40
C ILE A 31 -2.06 -3.54 -1.59
N ALA A 32 -1.18 -4.52 -1.74
CA ALA A 32 -1.14 -5.71 -0.92
C ALA A 32 -0.10 -5.55 0.19
N LEU A 33 -0.47 -5.87 1.42
CA LEU A 33 0.44 -6.04 2.54
C LEU A 33 0.98 -7.48 2.53
N CYS A 34 2.29 -7.61 2.34
CA CYS A 34 3.02 -8.88 2.32
C CYS A 34 3.68 -9.14 3.67
N THR A 35 3.54 -10.37 4.17
CA THR A 35 4.20 -10.78 5.41
C THR A 35 5.72 -10.85 5.24
N CYS A 36 6.44 -10.74 6.37
CA CYS A 36 7.90 -10.79 6.42
C CYS A 36 8.50 -12.09 5.85
N ASP A 37 7.74 -13.19 5.81
CA ASP A 37 8.17 -14.48 5.23
C ASP A 37 8.10 -14.51 3.69
N GLY A 38 7.60 -13.44 3.06
CA GLY A 38 7.76 -13.22 1.62
C GLY A 38 6.88 -14.09 0.72
N GLY A 39 5.63 -14.37 1.11
CA GLY A 39 4.78 -15.21 0.26
C GLY A 39 3.26 -15.00 0.35
N GLU A 40 2.71 -14.73 1.53
CA GLU A 40 1.25 -14.68 1.69
C GLU A 40 0.74 -13.24 1.80
N ASP A 41 -0.24 -12.90 0.96
CA ASP A 41 -1.05 -11.70 1.07
C ASP A 41 -1.85 -11.74 2.38
N MET A 42 -1.46 -10.87 3.33
CA MET A 42 -2.21 -10.77 4.59
C MET A 42 -3.47 -9.93 4.40
N GLN A 43 -3.36 -8.83 3.66
CA GLN A 43 -4.45 -7.89 3.48
C GLN A 43 -4.23 -7.02 2.24
N VAL A 44 -5.31 -6.71 1.54
CA VAL A 44 -5.32 -5.67 0.50
C VAL A 44 -5.91 -4.40 1.09
N LEU A 45 -5.18 -3.29 0.99
CA LEU A 45 -5.67 -1.96 1.31
C LEU A 45 -6.03 -1.24 0.02
N SER A 46 -7.16 -0.54 0.02
CA SER A 46 -7.60 0.28 -1.09
C SER A 46 -8.04 1.65 -0.63
N SER A 47 -7.56 2.70 -1.30
CA SER A 47 -7.95 4.09 -1.06
C SER A 47 -8.44 4.73 -2.35
N ASP A 48 -9.48 5.56 -2.25
CA ASP A 48 -9.98 6.41 -3.35
C ASP A 48 -9.53 7.88 -3.19
N ASP A 49 -8.73 8.17 -2.16
CA ASP A 49 -8.30 9.53 -1.90
C ASP A 49 -7.14 9.94 -2.83
N PRO A 50 -7.25 11.06 -3.55
CA PRO A 50 -6.19 11.52 -4.45
C PRO A 50 -4.86 11.80 -3.74
N VAL A 51 -4.88 12.13 -2.43
CA VAL A 51 -3.66 12.33 -1.64
C VAL A 51 -2.95 11.00 -1.38
N ASP A 52 -3.69 9.94 -1.05
CA ASP A 52 -3.13 8.60 -0.82
C ASP A 52 -2.54 8.03 -2.12
N ILE A 53 -3.24 8.22 -3.24
CA ILE A 53 -2.80 7.76 -4.56
C ILE A 53 -1.48 8.45 -4.95
N ALA A 54 -1.40 9.77 -4.78
CA ALA A 54 -0.17 10.51 -5.07
C ALA A 54 0.99 10.07 -4.18
N TRP A 55 0.74 9.83 -2.89
CA TRP A 55 1.74 9.37 -1.94
C TRP A 55 2.24 7.95 -2.27
N VAL A 56 1.33 7.00 -2.50
CA VAL A 56 1.68 5.62 -2.89
C VAL A 56 2.40 5.59 -4.22
N THR A 57 1.99 6.39 -5.20
CA THR A 57 2.67 6.44 -6.50
C THR A 57 4.09 7.01 -6.35
N ALA A 58 4.30 7.96 -5.45
CA ALA A 58 5.62 8.53 -5.17
C ALA A 58 6.53 7.63 -4.31
N HIS A 59 5.99 6.63 -3.61
CA HIS A 59 6.76 5.73 -2.72
C HIS A 59 6.80 4.27 -3.20
N GLY A 60 5.86 3.84 -4.06
CA GLY A 60 5.74 2.48 -4.57
C GLY A 60 6.61 2.17 -5.78
N ASP A 61 7.34 3.16 -6.30
CA ASP A 61 8.22 3.03 -7.46
C ASP A 61 9.63 2.48 -7.12
N ASP A 62 9.93 2.22 -5.83
CA ASP A 62 11.21 1.63 -5.39
C ASP A 62 11.40 0.15 -5.78
N ASN A 63 10.51 -0.44 -6.58
CA ASN A 63 10.62 -1.81 -7.09
C ASN A 63 10.69 -1.87 -8.63
N HIS A 64 10.94 -0.77 -9.33
CA HIS A 64 11.36 -0.82 -10.73
C HIS A 64 12.89 -0.87 -10.79
N GLU A 65 13.40 -2.08 -10.98
CA GLU A 65 14.77 -2.40 -11.41
C GLU A 65 15.33 -1.49 -12.51
#